data_AF-A0A953B2A8-F1
#
_entry.id   AF-A0A953B2A8-F1
#
_cell.length_a   1.000
_cell.length_b   1.000
_cell.length_c   1.000
_cell.angle_alpha   90.00
_cell.angle_beta   90.00
_cell.angle_gamma   90.00
#
_symmetry.space_group_name_H-M   'P 1'
#
loop_
_entity.id
_entity.type
_entity.pdbx_description
1 polymer ?
#
loop_
_entity_poly.entity_id
_entity_poly.type
_entity_poly.pdbx_seq_one_letter_code
_entity_poly.pdbx_strand_id
1 'polypeptide(L)'
;MNRDEKRDRFAALAPAVVELEGRRAIFPREPAGGTWIAVNDAGVCLTLINWHRVQLKPKNDCVTRGLVVRELAGKCTAVEIATAMKMLPLRKLRPFRLIMIAPSQKRVIEWRWNLQRLAIRNHQWQRQHWFSSGFDERTAERIRAKVCASFVAGGDDPGRRNARAGVNADGYSLKWLRGLHCSHAPRRGPFSICMHRPDAATVSYTEISVSEKRATMRYKPGPVCAATATTTRTLPIRWS
;
A
#
# COMPACT_ATOMS: atom_id res chain seq x y z
N MET A 1 -3.01 1.00 4.13
CA MET A 1 -3.42 0.93 2.70
C MET A 1 -4.82 0.33 2.61
N ASN A 2 -5.77 1.07 2.02
CA ASN A 2 -7.05 0.51 1.58
C ASN A 2 -6.86 -0.10 0.18
N ARG A 3 -7.42 -1.30 -0.04
CA ARG A 3 -7.49 -1.92 -1.36
C ARG A 3 -8.94 -1.83 -1.85
N ASP A 4 -9.15 -1.08 -2.91
CA ASP A 4 -10.44 -0.90 -3.58
C ASP A 4 -10.58 -1.92 -4.71
N GLU A 5 -11.72 -2.61 -4.79
CA GLU A 5 -11.94 -3.70 -5.75
C GLU A 5 -13.42 -3.92 -6.07
N LYS A 6 -13.70 -4.58 -7.20
CA LYS A 6 -15.04 -5.09 -7.49
C LYS A 6 -15.51 -6.09 -6.42
N ARG A 7 -16.82 -6.12 -6.17
CA ARG A 7 -17.42 -6.99 -5.14
C ARG A 7 -17.41 -8.48 -5.48
N ASP A 8 -17.40 -8.81 -6.77
CA ASP A 8 -17.41 -10.17 -7.32
C ASP A 8 -16.01 -10.80 -7.37
N ARG A 9 -14.95 -10.03 -7.12
CA ARG A 9 -13.59 -10.57 -7.12
C ARG A 9 -13.35 -11.38 -5.85
N PHE A 10 -12.72 -12.53 -6.01
CA PHE A 10 -12.31 -13.38 -4.90
C PHE A 10 -11.56 -12.60 -3.81
N ALA A 11 -11.93 -12.87 -2.56
CA ALA A 11 -11.26 -12.30 -1.41
C ALA A 11 -9.80 -12.76 -1.37
N ALA A 12 -8.91 -11.83 -1.00
CA ALA A 12 -7.52 -12.18 -0.74
C ALA A 12 -7.41 -13.03 0.54
N LEU A 13 -6.45 -13.93 0.55
CA LEU A 13 -6.06 -14.69 1.73
C LEU A 13 -5.33 -13.78 2.71
N ALA A 14 -5.55 -14.03 4.00
CA ALA A 14 -4.86 -13.37 5.09
C ALA A 14 -3.32 -13.48 4.94
N PRO A 15 -2.56 -12.52 5.49
CA PRO A 15 -1.12 -12.53 5.38
C PRO A 15 -0.50 -13.79 6.00
N ALA A 16 0.53 -14.27 5.33
CA ALA A 16 1.40 -15.34 5.82
C ALA A 16 2.86 -14.88 5.74
N VAL A 17 3.72 -15.49 6.56
CA VAL A 17 5.17 -15.42 6.36
C VAL A 17 5.52 -16.39 5.24
N VAL A 18 6.28 -15.93 4.25
CA VAL A 18 6.71 -16.69 3.08
C VAL A 18 8.22 -16.54 2.93
N GLU A 19 8.91 -17.64 2.65
CA GLU A 19 10.32 -17.65 2.27
C GLU A 19 10.45 -17.35 0.76
N LEU A 20 11.29 -16.38 0.41
CA LEU A 20 11.56 -15.93 -0.95
C LEU A 20 13.07 -15.70 -1.09
N GLU A 21 13.76 -16.50 -1.92
CA GLU A 21 15.19 -16.31 -2.21
C GLU A 21 16.07 -16.17 -0.95
N GLY A 22 15.79 -16.95 0.10
CA GLY A 22 16.54 -16.90 1.37
C GLY A 22 16.16 -15.74 2.30
N ARG A 23 15.12 -14.96 1.98
CA ARG A 23 14.53 -13.92 2.83
C ARG A 23 13.11 -14.26 3.24
N ARG A 24 12.69 -13.77 4.40
CA ARG A 24 11.29 -13.87 4.83
C ARG A 24 10.52 -12.62 4.51
N ALA A 25 9.30 -12.78 4.00
CA ALA A 25 8.38 -11.69 3.77
C ALA A 25 6.98 -12.00 4.29
N ILE A 26 6.26 -10.96 4.70
CA ILE A 26 4.84 -11.01 5.07
C ILE A 26 4.05 -10.31 3.99
N PHE A 27 3.02 -10.98 3.46
CA PHE A 27 2.05 -10.36 2.56
C PHE A 27 0.73 -11.14 2.51
N PRO A 28 -0.41 -10.47 2.29
CA PRO A 28 -1.65 -11.13 1.89
C PRO A 28 -1.48 -11.71 0.48
N ARG A 29 -2.22 -12.78 0.17
CA ARG A 29 -2.09 -13.50 -1.10
C ARG A 29 -3.38 -13.42 -1.90
N GLU A 30 -3.29 -13.06 -3.16
CA GLU A 30 -4.39 -13.23 -4.11
C GLU A 30 -4.54 -14.72 -4.46
N PRO A 31 -5.75 -15.23 -4.74
CA PRO A 31 -5.93 -16.60 -5.23
C PRO A 31 -5.12 -16.91 -6.49
N ALA A 32 -4.91 -15.91 -7.36
CA ALA A 32 -4.06 -16.00 -8.54
C ALA A 32 -2.54 -15.93 -8.22
N GLY A 33 -2.14 -16.03 -6.95
CA GLY A 33 -0.75 -16.13 -6.51
C GLY A 33 -0.01 -14.81 -6.25
N GLY A 34 -0.54 -13.66 -6.69
CA GLY A 34 0.10 -12.35 -6.50
C GLY A 34 -0.16 -11.67 -5.14
N THR A 35 0.41 -10.49 -4.95
CA THR A 35 0.14 -9.58 -3.83
C THR A 35 0.28 -8.12 -4.25
N TRP A 36 -0.30 -7.19 -3.49
CA TRP A 36 -0.18 -5.74 -3.75
C TRP A 36 0.66 -5.02 -2.70
N ILE A 37 1.02 -5.69 -1.61
CA ILE A 37 1.73 -5.09 -0.48
C ILE A 37 2.53 -6.16 0.24
N ALA A 38 3.78 -5.86 0.62
CA ALA A 38 4.66 -6.76 1.33
C ALA A 38 5.60 -6.02 2.27
N VAL A 39 6.11 -6.72 3.27
CA VAL A 39 7.28 -6.30 4.07
C VAL A 39 8.20 -7.49 4.31
N ASN A 40 9.51 -7.32 4.17
CA ASN A 40 10.47 -8.38 4.42
C ASN A 40 11.26 -8.21 5.73
N ASP A 41 12.08 -9.20 6.06
CA ASP A 41 12.93 -9.21 7.24
C ASP A 41 14.10 -8.23 7.19
N ALA A 42 14.39 -7.59 6.05
CA ALA A 42 15.24 -6.40 6.01
C ALA A 42 14.47 -5.09 6.32
N GLY A 43 13.17 -5.18 6.62
CA GLY A 43 12.32 -4.02 6.92
C GLY A 43 11.92 -3.21 5.69
N VAL A 44 12.16 -3.73 4.48
CA VAL A 44 11.73 -3.09 3.24
C VAL A 44 10.26 -3.39 3.01
N CYS A 45 9.47 -2.32 2.88
CA CYS A 45 8.07 -2.39 2.52
C CYS A 45 7.90 -2.09 1.03
N LEU A 46 7.11 -2.90 0.33
CA LEU A 46 6.71 -2.67 -1.05
C LEU A 46 5.20 -2.56 -1.12
N THR A 47 4.71 -1.63 -1.94
CA THR A 47 3.29 -1.57 -2.30
C THR A 47 3.12 -1.12 -3.74
N LEU A 48 2.13 -1.68 -4.43
CA LEU A 48 1.79 -1.32 -5.79
C LEU A 48 0.40 -0.71 -5.85
N ILE A 49 0.31 0.45 -6.49
CA ILE A 49 -0.97 1.08 -6.84
C ILE A 49 -1.14 1.13 -8.34
N ASN A 50 -2.40 1.01 -8.76
CA ASN A 50 -2.76 1.16 -10.16
C ASN A 50 -2.50 2.60 -10.62
N TRP A 51 -2.28 2.77 -11.92
CA TRP A 51 -2.17 4.10 -12.51
C TRP A 51 -3.21 4.27 -13.62
N HIS A 52 -4.48 4.42 -13.23
CA HIS A 52 -5.61 4.44 -14.15
C HIS A 52 -5.65 5.68 -15.05
N ARG A 53 -4.90 6.74 -14.71
CA ARG A 53 -4.73 7.91 -15.59
C ARG A 53 -4.03 7.56 -16.91
N VAL A 54 -3.20 6.52 -16.93
CA VAL A 54 -2.53 6.06 -18.16
C VAL A 54 -3.44 5.04 -18.85
N GLN A 55 -4.03 5.43 -19.97
CA GLN A 55 -5.01 4.61 -20.71
C GLN A 55 -4.36 3.54 -21.60
N LEU A 56 -3.03 3.57 -21.76
CA LEU A 56 -2.30 2.57 -22.52
C LEU A 56 -2.46 1.17 -21.91
N LYS A 57 -2.65 0.18 -22.78
CA LYS A 57 -2.78 -1.23 -22.42
C LYS A 57 -1.74 -2.07 -23.18
N PRO A 58 -1.24 -3.17 -22.60
CA PRO A 58 -0.47 -4.17 -23.34
C PRO A 58 -1.23 -4.63 -24.58
N LYS A 59 -0.52 -4.84 -25.70
CA LYS A 59 -1.15 -5.23 -26.97
C LYS A 59 -1.72 -6.66 -26.93
N ASN A 60 -1.02 -7.62 -26.29
CA ASN A 60 -1.41 -9.02 -26.07
C ASN A 60 -0.85 -9.52 -24.72
N ASP A 61 -1.38 -10.63 -24.18
CA ASP A 61 -0.92 -11.33 -22.96
C ASP A 61 -0.67 -10.44 -21.73
N CYS A 62 -1.75 -10.02 -21.06
CA CYS A 62 -1.64 -9.21 -19.86
C CYS A 62 -1.26 -10.05 -18.62
N VAL A 63 -0.10 -9.77 -18.05
CA VAL A 63 0.29 -10.32 -16.74
C VAL A 63 -0.37 -9.50 -15.63
N THR A 64 -0.74 -10.15 -14.52
CA THR A 64 -1.28 -9.45 -13.35
C THR A 64 -0.19 -8.65 -12.63
N ARG A 65 -0.52 -7.39 -12.27
CA ARG A 65 0.37 -6.53 -11.47
C ARG A 65 0.67 -7.10 -10.09
N GLY A 66 -0.17 -8.02 -9.59
CA GLY A 66 0.07 -8.68 -8.31
C GLY A 66 1.37 -9.52 -8.28
N LEU A 67 1.88 -9.95 -9.43
CA LEU A 67 3.17 -10.65 -9.46
C LEU A 67 4.35 -9.72 -9.23
N VAL A 68 4.26 -8.43 -9.60
CA VAL A 68 5.36 -7.46 -9.43
C VAL A 68 5.82 -7.38 -7.97
N VAL A 69 4.90 -7.20 -7.03
CA VAL A 69 5.28 -7.11 -5.61
C VAL A 69 5.79 -8.45 -5.09
N ARG A 70 5.21 -9.57 -5.55
CA ARG A 70 5.65 -10.90 -5.15
C ARG A 70 7.10 -11.17 -5.58
N GLU A 71 7.44 -10.93 -6.85
CA GLU A 71 8.80 -11.13 -7.39
C GLU A 71 9.84 -10.26 -6.67
N LEU A 72 9.43 -9.10 -6.18
CA LEU A 72 10.33 -8.13 -5.55
C LEU A 72 10.35 -8.23 -4.02
N ALA A 73 9.44 -8.99 -3.40
CA ALA A 73 9.28 -9.00 -1.94
C ALA A 73 10.52 -9.55 -1.20
N GLY A 74 11.31 -10.41 -1.85
CA GLY A 74 12.58 -10.89 -1.30
C GLY A 74 13.76 -9.90 -1.39
N LYS A 75 13.63 -8.80 -2.15
CA LYS A 75 14.74 -7.85 -2.37
C LYS A 75 14.85 -6.86 -1.21
N CYS A 76 16.07 -6.63 -0.73
CA CYS A 76 16.37 -5.88 0.48
C CYS A 76 16.93 -4.48 0.20
N THR A 77 17.34 -4.18 -1.03
CA THR A 77 17.90 -2.87 -1.36
C THR A 77 17.23 -2.22 -2.57
N ALA A 78 17.30 -0.89 -2.64
CA ALA A 78 16.83 -0.13 -3.80
C ALA A 78 17.52 -0.59 -5.11
N VAL A 79 18.79 -0.98 -5.04
CA VAL A 79 19.58 -1.44 -6.19
C VAL A 79 19.09 -2.80 -6.67
N GLU A 80 18.87 -3.75 -5.76
CA GLU A 80 18.31 -5.07 -6.08
C GLU A 80 16.91 -4.93 -6.70
N ILE A 81 16.05 -4.10 -6.09
CA ILE A 81 14.70 -3.84 -6.61
C ILE A 81 14.78 -3.21 -8.00
N ALA A 82 15.63 -2.19 -8.19
CA ALA A 82 15.79 -1.54 -9.49
C ALA A 82 16.32 -2.50 -10.56
N THR A 83 17.21 -3.42 -10.18
CA THR A 83 17.76 -4.44 -11.09
C THR A 83 16.68 -5.45 -11.47
N ALA A 84 15.98 -6.01 -10.49
CA ALA A 84 14.90 -6.96 -10.72
C ALA A 84 13.73 -6.33 -11.52
N MET A 85 13.41 -5.06 -11.28
CA MET A 85 12.40 -4.31 -12.05
C MET A 85 12.70 -4.27 -13.56
N LYS A 86 13.97 -4.25 -13.97
CA LYS A 86 14.37 -4.28 -15.39
C LYS A 86 14.14 -5.66 -16.03
N MET A 87 14.13 -6.72 -15.22
CA MET A 87 13.94 -8.10 -15.68
C MET A 87 12.46 -8.49 -15.79
N LEU A 88 11.56 -7.71 -15.21
CA LEU A 88 10.11 -7.96 -15.31
C LEU A 88 9.62 -7.77 -16.76
N PRO A 89 8.58 -8.51 -17.19
CA PRO A 89 7.96 -8.33 -18.50
C PRO A 89 7.08 -7.08 -18.52
N LEU A 90 7.67 -5.89 -18.34
CA LEU A 90 6.98 -4.60 -18.18
C LEU A 90 5.99 -4.31 -19.33
N ARG A 91 6.32 -4.69 -20.56
CA ARG A 91 5.42 -4.53 -21.72
C ARG A 91 4.13 -5.36 -21.63
N LYS A 92 4.10 -6.41 -20.82
CA LYS A 92 2.92 -7.24 -20.52
C LYS A 92 2.14 -6.77 -19.29
N LEU A 93 2.64 -5.79 -18.54
CA LEU A 93 2.02 -5.28 -17.32
C LEU A 93 1.30 -3.96 -17.60
N ARG A 94 0.05 -3.82 -17.15
CA ARG A 94 -0.68 -2.53 -17.17
C ARG A 94 0.06 -1.44 -16.38
N PRO A 95 -0.12 -0.14 -16.67
CA PRO A 95 0.53 0.94 -15.94
C PRO A 95 0.35 0.86 -14.42
N PHE A 96 1.41 1.17 -13.68
CA PHE A 96 1.42 1.11 -12.22
C PHE A 96 2.45 2.06 -11.60
N ARG A 97 2.31 2.27 -10.30
CA ARG A 97 3.33 2.87 -9.45
C ARG A 97 3.69 1.88 -8.35
N LEU A 98 4.96 1.52 -8.25
CA LEU A 98 5.51 0.71 -7.16
C LEU A 98 6.20 1.67 -6.19
N ILE A 99 5.84 1.59 -4.91
CA ILE A 99 6.42 2.40 -3.84
C ILE A 99 7.19 1.47 -2.92
N MET A 100 8.46 1.81 -2.70
CA MET A 100 9.32 1.22 -1.68
C MET A 100 9.47 2.18 -0.52
N ILE A 101 9.34 1.67 0.70
CA ILE A 101 9.60 2.40 1.94
C ILE A 101 10.62 1.58 2.72
N ALA A 102 11.78 2.16 3.02
CA ALA A 102 12.85 1.55 3.80
C ALA A 102 13.14 2.43 5.03
N PRO A 103 12.53 2.14 6.19
CA PRO A 103 12.61 2.99 7.38
C PRO A 103 14.02 3.16 7.95
N SER A 104 14.85 2.12 7.97
CA SER A 104 16.24 2.19 8.44
C SER A 104 17.09 3.16 7.63
N GLN A 105 16.79 3.30 6.34
CA GLN A 105 17.48 4.20 5.43
C GLN A 105 16.79 5.55 5.32
N LYS A 106 15.62 5.73 5.95
CA LYS A 106 14.73 6.89 5.76
C LYS A 106 14.49 7.16 4.27
N ARG A 107 14.21 6.12 3.48
CA ARG A 107 14.02 6.23 2.02
C ARG A 107 12.61 5.89 1.59
N VAL A 108 12.10 6.69 0.65
CA VAL A 108 10.88 6.43 -0.10
C VAL A 108 11.18 6.59 -1.58
N ILE A 109 11.00 5.51 -2.36
CA ILE A 109 11.28 5.48 -3.79
C ILE A 109 10.04 5.01 -4.53
N GLU A 110 9.68 5.68 -5.61
CA GLU A 110 8.56 5.32 -6.48
C GLU A 110 9.06 5.01 -7.90
N TRP A 111 8.79 3.80 -8.37
CA TRP A 111 8.94 3.43 -9.79
C TRP A 111 7.59 3.56 -10.50
N ARG A 112 7.59 4.23 -11.64
CA ARG A 112 6.39 4.59 -12.40
C ARG A 112 6.47 4.01 -13.79
N TRP A 113 5.67 2.97 -14.04
CA TRP A 113 5.57 2.33 -15.35
C TRP A 113 4.32 2.83 -16.07
N ASN A 114 4.50 3.42 -17.25
CA ASN A 114 3.41 3.98 -18.06
C ASN A 114 3.24 3.29 -19.43
N LEU A 115 3.70 2.04 -19.59
CA LEU A 115 3.79 1.31 -20.86
C LEU A 115 4.87 1.78 -21.85
N GLN A 116 5.48 2.94 -21.62
CA GLN A 116 6.52 3.49 -22.51
C GLN A 116 7.88 3.57 -21.82
N ARG A 117 7.90 4.06 -20.57
CA ARG A 117 9.10 4.24 -19.77
C ARG A 117 8.88 3.85 -18.32
N LEU A 118 9.95 3.37 -17.69
CA LEU A 118 10.04 3.19 -16.25
C LEU A 118 10.77 4.41 -15.66
N ALA A 119 10.03 5.32 -15.04
CA ALA A 119 10.61 6.49 -14.39
C ALA A 119 10.77 6.27 -12.88
N ILE A 120 11.79 6.87 -12.28
CA ILE A 120 12.06 6.78 -10.84
C ILE A 120 11.81 8.15 -10.21
N ARG A 121 11.20 8.16 -9.01
CA ARG A 121 11.06 9.36 -8.17
C ARG A 121 11.53 9.05 -6.75
N ASN A 122 12.44 9.86 -6.24
CA ASN A 122 12.80 9.86 -4.82
C ASN A 122 11.88 10.85 -4.10
N HIS A 123 11.28 10.40 -3.00
CA HIS A 123 10.44 11.22 -2.15
C HIS A 123 11.16 11.53 -0.84
N GLN A 124 10.86 12.68 -0.26
CA GLN A 124 11.34 13.04 1.07
C GLN A 124 10.81 12.06 2.12
N TRP A 125 11.61 11.81 3.17
CA TRP A 125 11.20 11.02 4.34
C TRP A 125 10.25 11.82 5.22
N GLN A 126 9.00 11.89 4.77
CA GLN A 126 7.90 12.51 5.48
C GLN A 126 6.61 11.76 5.14
N ARG A 127 5.53 12.11 5.83
CA ARG A 127 4.21 11.59 5.49
C ARG A 127 3.85 11.93 4.04
N GLN A 128 3.51 10.90 3.28
CA GLN A 128 3.09 11.00 1.89
C GLN A 128 1.75 10.26 1.72
N HIS A 129 0.98 10.67 0.73
CA HIS A 129 -0.27 10.02 0.36
C HIS A 129 -0.24 9.64 -1.11
N TRP A 130 -0.59 8.40 -1.41
CA TRP A 130 -0.83 7.96 -2.77
C TRP A 130 -2.27 7.48 -2.91
N PHE A 131 -2.91 7.91 -3.99
CA PHE A 131 -4.28 7.51 -4.31
C PHE A 131 -4.35 6.95 -5.72
N SER A 132 -5.25 6.00 -5.93
CA SER A 132 -5.59 5.47 -7.23
C SER A 132 -7.10 5.24 -7.29
N SER A 133 -7.70 5.38 -8.46
CA SER A 133 -9.12 5.08 -8.65
C SER A 133 -9.41 4.67 -10.09
N GLY A 134 -10.10 3.55 -10.25
CA GLY A 134 -10.63 3.12 -11.54
C GLY A 134 -11.91 3.86 -11.97
N PHE A 135 -12.44 4.77 -11.15
CA PHE A 135 -13.61 5.59 -11.49
C PHE A 135 -13.18 6.90 -12.16
N ASP A 136 -12.55 7.78 -11.39
CA ASP A 136 -11.90 9.00 -11.86
C ASP A 136 -10.73 9.30 -10.91
N GLU A 137 -9.52 8.97 -11.37
CA GLU A 137 -8.29 9.10 -10.57
C GLU A 137 -7.94 10.56 -10.29
N ARG A 138 -8.22 11.50 -11.21
CA ARG A 138 -7.94 12.94 -10.99
C ARG A 138 -8.80 13.48 -9.87
N THR A 139 -10.10 13.21 -9.94
CA THR A 139 -11.05 13.70 -8.92
C THR A 139 -10.83 13.00 -7.58
N ALA A 140 -10.57 11.69 -7.58
CA ALA A 140 -10.25 10.94 -6.36
C ALA A 140 -8.97 11.46 -5.68
N GLU A 141 -7.88 11.69 -6.41
CA GLU A 141 -6.65 12.27 -5.86
C GLU A 141 -6.91 13.63 -5.22
N ARG A 142 -7.59 14.54 -5.93
CA ARG A 142 -7.90 15.89 -5.43
C ARG A 142 -8.76 15.85 -4.16
N ILE A 143 -9.84 15.06 -4.16
CA ILE A 143 -10.77 14.99 -3.02
C ILE A 143 -10.08 14.34 -1.81
N ARG A 144 -9.41 13.19 -2.00
CA ARG A 144 -8.76 12.48 -0.90
C ARG A 144 -7.58 13.27 -0.34
N ALA A 145 -6.84 14.02 -1.17
CA ALA A 145 -5.80 14.94 -0.70
C ALA A 145 -6.38 16.05 0.20
N LYS A 146 -7.51 16.66 -0.19
CA LYS A 146 -8.21 17.63 0.67
C LYS A 146 -8.64 17.01 2.00
N VAL A 147 -9.22 15.81 1.98
CA VAL A 147 -9.57 15.08 3.20
C VAL A 147 -8.34 14.84 4.06
N CYS A 148 -7.22 14.34 3.51
CA CYS A 148 -5.99 14.13 4.26
C CYS A 148 -5.38 15.41 4.84
N ALA A 149 -5.59 16.57 4.21
CA ALA A 149 -5.17 17.86 4.73
C ALA A 149 -6.09 18.36 5.85
N SER A 150 -7.41 18.29 5.66
CA SER A 150 -8.40 18.72 6.67
C SER A 150 -8.44 17.80 7.89
N PHE A 151 -8.18 16.50 7.71
CA PHE A 151 -8.13 15.52 8.80
C PHE A 151 -6.93 15.75 9.73
N VAL A 152 -5.94 16.57 9.32
CA VAL A 152 -4.85 17.07 10.17
C VAL A 152 -5.26 18.34 10.94
N ALA A 153 -6.22 19.11 10.43
CA ALA A 153 -6.63 20.41 10.97
C ALA A 153 -7.76 20.33 12.02
N GLY A 154 -8.58 19.27 11.99
CA GLY A 154 -9.55 18.99 13.06
C GLY A 154 -8.84 18.41 14.28
N GLY A 155 -8.57 19.25 15.28
CA GLY A 155 -7.73 19.01 16.47
C GLY A 155 -8.15 17.89 17.45
N ASP A 156 -8.71 16.79 16.97
CA ASP A 156 -9.01 15.58 17.73
C ASP A 156 -8.06 14.43 17.38
N ASP A 157 -6.75 14.72 17.37
CA ASP A 157 -5.81 13.68 17.79
C ASP A 157 -5.69 13.74 19.32
N PRO A 158 -6.36 12.85 20.08
CA PRO A 158 -6.17 12.79 21.54
C PRO A 158 -4.70 12.53 21.92
N GLY A 159 -3.86 12.07 20.99
CA GLY A 159 -2.41 11.96 21.17
C GLY A 159 -1.67 13.30 21.27
N ARG A 160 -2.26 14.41 20.83
CA ARG A 160 -1.65 15.74 20.90
C ARG A 160 -1.79 16.41 22.27
N ARG A 161 -2.83 16.05 23.03
CA ARG A 161 -3.03 16.54 24.42
C ARG A 161 -2.32 15.67 25.46
N ASN A 162 -2.10 14.40 25.16
CA ASN A 162 -1.38 13.45 26.04
C ASN A 162 -0.17 12.87 25.34
N ALA A 163 0.87 13.70 25.17
CA ALA A 163 2.19 13.23 24.78
C ALA A 163 2.77 12.33 25.89
N ARG A 164 2.48 11.01 25.83
CA ARG A 164 3.22 9.95 26.56
C ARG A 164 2.95 8.50 26.12
N ALA A 165 2.03 8.21 25.19
CA ALA A 165 1.93 6.85 24.62
C ALA A 165 1.26 6.84 23.22
N GLY A 166 1.96 6.30 22.21
CA GLY A 166 1.33 5.89 20.94
C GLY A 166 1.31 6.92 19.79
N VAL A 167 2.10 8.00 19.90
CA VAL A 167 2.30 9.01 18.85
C VAL A 167 3.63 8.73 18.15
N ASN A 168 3.68 8.78 16.81
CA ASN A 168 4.93 8.65 16.08
C ASN A 168 5.76 9.96 16.12
N ALA A 169 7.01 9.92 15.65
CA ALA A 169 7.91 11.08 15.65
C ALA A 169 7.35 12.33 14.94
N ASP A 170 6.35 12.16 14.06
CA ASP A 170 5.69 13.23 13.32
C ASP A 170 4.44 13.79 14.03
N GLY A 171 4.12 13.31 15.24
CA GLY A 171 3.01 13.83 16.04
C GLY A 171 1.64 13.21 15.77
N TYR A 172 1.56 12.07 15.07
CA TYR A 172 0.30 11.40 14.75
C TYR A 172 0.14 10.03 15.43
N SER A 173 -1.05 9.75 15.95
CA SER A 173 -1.39 8.44 16.52
C SER A 173 -1.84 7.41 15.47
N LEU A 174 -1.67 6.11 15.77
CA LEU A 174 -2.26 5.04 14.96
C LEU A 174 -3.80 5.14 14.90
N LYS A 175 -4.42 5.71 15.94
CA LYS A 175 -5.86 5.99 15.98
C LYS A 175 -6.25 6.97 14.87
N TRP A 176 -5.48 8.04 14.71
CA TRP A 176 -5.67 9.01 13.63
C TRP A 176 -5.59 8.35 12.25
N LEU A 177 -4.54 7.57 11.98
CA LEU A 177 -4.34 6.91 10.68
C LEU A 177 -5.50 5.96 10.34
N ARG A 178 -5.95 5.18 11.32
CA ARG A 178 -7.09 4.27 11.14
C ARG A 178 -8.40 5.02 10.93
N GLY A 179 -8.59 6.14 11.64
CA GLY A 179 -9.72 7.06 11.43
C GLY A 179 -9.77 7.60 10.00
N LEU A 180 -8.62 8.06 9.48
CA LEU A 180 -8.50 8.53 8.10
C LEU A 180 -8.88 7.42 7.10
N HIS A 181 -8.36 6.20 7.30
CA HIS A 181 -8.65 5.06 6.43
C HIS A 181 -10.10 4.55 6.54
N CYS A 182 -10.80 4.86 7.63
CA CYS A 182 -12.23 4.59 7.82
C CYS A 182 -13.12 5.70 7.21
N SER A 183 -12.55 6.86 6.90
CA SER A 183 -13.33 8.05 6.55
C SER A 183 -14.12 7.91 5.25
N HIS A 184 -15.40 8.28 5.35
CA HIS A 184 -16.29 8.48 4.22
C HIS A 184 -16.31 9.92 3.70
N ALA A 185 -15.51 10.84 4.27
CA ALA A 185 -15.52 12.24 3.82
C ALA A 185 -15.15 12.37 2.33
N PRO A 186 -15.74 13.35 1.60
CA PRO A 186 -16.80 14.27 2.04
C PRO A 186 -18.18 13.61 2.12
N ARG A 187 -18.40 12.50 1.39
CA ARG A 187 -19.59 11.66 1.47
C ARG A 187 -19.22 10.24 1.04
N ARG A 188 -19.91 9.25 1.61
CA ARG A 188 -19.73 7.85 1.26
C ARG A 188 -19.95 7.66 -0.25
N GLY A 189 -18.94 7.16 -0.96
CA GLY A 189 -19.04 7.05 -2.41
C GLY A 189 -17.73 6.67 -3.12
N PRO A 190 -17.63 6.92 -4.44
CA PRO A 190 -16.47 6.54 -5.25
C PRO A 190 -15.19 7.33 -4.92
N PHE A 191 -15.33 8.47 -4.23
CA PHE A 191 -14.21 9.39 -3.94
C PHE A 191 -13.75 9.38 -2.48
N SER A 192 -14.47 8.70 -1.58
CA SER A 192 -14.04 8.58 -0.18
C SER A 192 -12.79 7.71 -0.03
N ILE A 193 -12.11 7.82 1.11
CA ILE A 193 -10.93 7.00 1.43
C ILE A 193 -11.36 5.56 1.74
N CYS A 194 -12.37 5.37 2.58
CA CYS A 194 -13.12 4.12 2.65
C CYS A 194 -14.17 4.14 1.55
N MET A 195 -13.88 3.54 0.39
CA MET A 195 -14.67 3.68 -0.83
C MET A 195 -15.85 2.71 -0.84
N HIS A 196 -17.02 3.19 -1.27
CA HIS A 196 -18.20 2.34 -1.49
C HIS A 196 -18.94 2.73 -2.76
N ARG A 197 -19.21 1.73 -3.60
CA ARG A 197 -20.08 1.79 -4.78
C ARG A 197 -20.97 0.53 -4.83
N PRO A 198 -21.98 0.51 -5.71
CA PRO A 198 -22.76 -0.70 -5.98
C PRO A 198 -21.89 -1.85 -6.48
N ASP A 199 -20.94 -1.58 -7.39
CA ASP A 199 -20.13 -2.60 -8.07
C ASP A 199 -18.73 -2.83 -7.47
N ALA A 200 -18.25 -1.88 -6.65
CA ALA A 200 -16.91 -1.94 -6.04
C ALA A 200 -16.90 -1.34 -4.63
N ALA A 201 -15.93 -1.72 -3.80
CA ALA A 201 -15.74 -1.15 -2.46
C ALA A 201 -14.28 -1.28 -2.02
N THR A 202 -13.91 -0.62 -0.92
CA THR A 202 -12.73 -1.03 -0.15
C THR A 202 -12.97 -2.44 0.39
N VAL A 203 -12.16 -3.41 -0.03
CA VAL A 203 -12.31 -4.84 0.32
C VAL A 203 -11.28 -5.32 1.32
N SER A 204 -10.27 -4.51 1.64
CA SER A 204 -9.37 -4.79 2.74
C SER A 204 -8.58 -3.56 3.17
N TYR A 205 -8.06 -3.62 4.39
CA TYR A 205 -7.08 -2.69 4.92
C TYR A 205 -5.84 -3.44 5.38
N THR A 206 -4.67 -2.95 4.97
CA THR A 206 -3.37 -3.47 5.40
C THR A 206 -2.55 -2.35 6.02
N GLU A 207 -2.03 -2.60 7.22
CA GLU A 207 -1.16 -1.71 7.98
C GLU A 207 0.17 -2.42 8.24
N ILE A 208 1.28 -1.76 7.97
CA ILE A 208 2.62 -2.27 8.28
C ILE A 208 3.27 -1.34 9.28
N SER A 209 3.85 -1.93 10.33
CA SER A 209 4.72 -1.25 11.29
C SER A 209 6.09 -1.95 11.27
N VAL A 210 7.15 -1.15 11.15
CA VAL A 210 8.53 -1.64 11.15
C VAL A 210 9.27 -0.93 12.29
N SER A 211 9.96 -1.70 13.11
CA SER A 211 10.94 -1.22 14.09
C SER A 211 12.27 -1.90 13.85
N GLU A 212 13.31 -1.54 14.61
CA GLU A 212 14.62 -2.17 14.54
C GLU A 212 14.60 -3.68 14.85
N LYS A 213 13.57 -4.16 15.56
CA LYS A 213 13.48 -5.55 16.03
C LYS A 213 12.53 -6.42 15.21
N ARG A 214 11.47 -5.83 14.64
CA ARG A 214 10.41 -6.60 13.98
C ARG A 214 9.66 -5.81 12.91
N ALA A 215 9.15 -6.52 11.91
CA ALA A 215 8.10 -6.06 11.02
C ALA A 215 6.78 -6.72 11.41
N THR A 216 5.71 -5.93 11.53
CA THR A 216 4.35 -6.39 11.84
C THR A 216 3.40 -5.94 10.74
N MET A 217 2.64 -6.89 10.18
CA MET A 217 1.54 -6.60 9.26
C MET A 217 0.21 -6.92 9.95
N ARG A 218 -0.69 -5.93 9.95
CA ARG A 218 -2.10 -6.10 10.33
C ARG A 218 -2.96 -6.05 9.08
N TYR A 219 -3.84 -7.02 8.95
CA TYR A 219 -4.72 -7.17 7.80
C TYR A 219 -6.16 -7.35 8.26
N LYS A 220 -7.03 -6.46 7.79
CA LYS A 220 -8.47 -6.51 8.02
C LYS A 220 -9.17 -6.80 6.68
N PRO A 221 -9.81 -7.96 6.49
CA PRO A 221 -10.65 -8.21 5.33
C PRO A 221 -11.92 -7.35 5.42
N GLY A 222 -12.42 -6.89 4.28
CA GLY A 222 -13.54 -5.96 4.20
C GLY A 222 -13.15 -4.49 4.40
N PRO A 223 -14.12 -3.57 4.24
CA PRO A 223 -13.91 -2.15 4.45
C PRO A 223 -13.59 -1.85 5.92
N VAL A 224 -12.75 -0.85 6.18
CA VAL A 224 -12.29 -0.49 7.54
C VAL A 224 -13.46 -0.18 8.47
N CYS A 225 -14.53 0.42 7.93
CA CYS A 225 -15.74 0.79 8.67
C CYS A 225 -16.65 -0.40 9.04
N ALA A 226 -16.39 -1.61 8.53
CA ALA A 226 -17.15 -2.81 8.92
C ALA A 226 -16.54 -3.48 10.15
N ALA A 227 -17.35 -4.21 10.92
CA ALA A 227 -16.91 -5.00 12.06
C ALA A 227 -16.33 -6.35 11.62
N THR A 228 -15.12 -6.35 11.09
CA THR A 228 -14.38 -7.57 10.71
C THR A 228 -13.12 -7.75 11.55
N ALA A 229 -12.79 -9.02 11.84
CA ALA A 229 -11.61 -9.37 12.63
C ALA A 229 -10.31 -8.98 11.91
N THR A 230 -9.33 -8.48 12.66
CA THR A 230 -8.01 -8.15 12.13
C THR A 230 -7.04 -9.30 12.42
N THR A 231 -6.38 -9.78 11.37
CA THR A 231 -5.29 -10.75 11.50
C THR A 231 -3.96 -10.02 11.63
N THR A 232 -3.04 -10.56 12.43
CA THR A 232 -1.70 -9.98 12.63
C THR A 232 -0.64 -11.04 12.36
N ARG A 233 0.41 -10.64 11.65
CA ARG A 233 1.62 -11.43 11.44
C ARG A 233 2.84 -10.58 11.73
N THR A 234 3.85 -11.21 12.29
CA THR A 234 5.09 -10.56 12.72
C THR A 234 6.27 -11.43 12.34
N LEU A 235 7.36 -10.80 11.89
CA LEU A 235 8.66 -11.44 11.75
C LEU A 235 9.73 -10.58 12.41
N PRO A 236 10.83 -11.17 12.90
CA PRO A 236 11.96 -10.40 13.42
C PRO A 236 12.77 -9.82 12.26
N ILE A 237 13.28 -8.60 12.45
CA ILE A 237 14.18 -7.97 11.48
C ILE A 237 15.56 -8.61 11.55
N ARG A 238 16.14 -8.84 10.38
CA ARG A 238 17.50 -9.33 10.15
C ARG A 238 18.22 -8.30 9.29
N TRP A 239 19.02 -7.47 9.93
CA TRP A 239 19.97 -6.62 9.22
C TRP A 239 21.09 -7.52 8.69
N SER A 240 21.27 -7.51 7.37
CA SER A 240 22.44 -8.09 6.70
C SER A 240 23.48 -7.00 6.50
#